data_AF-A0A5N6J8X2-F1
#
_entry.id   AF-A0A5N6J8X2-F1
#
_cell.length_a   1.000
_cell.length_b   1.000
_cell.length_c   1.000
_cell.angle_alpha   90.00
_cell.angle_beta   90.00
_cell.angle_gamma   90.00
#
_symmetry.space_group_name_H-M   'P 1'
#
loop_
_entity.id
_entity.type
_entity.pdbx_description
1 polymer ?
#
loop_
_entity_poly.entity_id
_entity_poly.type
_entity_poly.pdbx_seq_one_letter_code
_entity_poly.pdbx_strand_id
1 'polypeptide(L)'
;MTLRILLATLFILQCASALPALNSSIETYNFPEGLDRAHSYGIQVKQSTGGVHTVESYSAIVSEVDTTSGKGIEHNTSFALFDFEGSADLIVTYNNGPVKSAVIRPYSYGIKPTVKGNTVSFSLDRPRNVVVQVNDDIFDTLQLFTNAIETDIPSQRDPNVVYFGPGIDNGPSSKNGTLVIPSGKAPETMDGITIRNIDILDHREPQMWYQGCIAINPGDSNLIQNVHIEDVRVEDFRLGQLLNFRVMYNSKYNTSPGRGIRNVYVKDLVYNGSHANPSLFLGYDKDRNISNVTFVNLQVNGKLIDDNMAKPSWYYTADFVPMFANEYVEGLNFTHEQ
;
A
#
# COMPACT_ATOMS: atom_id res chain seq x y z
N MET A 1 55.67 36.67 46.85
CA MET A 1 54.25 36.27 46.86
C MET A 1 53.89 35.89 45.43
N THR A 2 53.85 34.60 45.14
CA THR A 2 53.80 33.99 43.80
C THR A 2 52.42 34.11 43.17
N LEU A 3 52.32 34.86 42.06
CA LEU A 3 51.12 35.00 41.24
C LEU A 3 51.09 33.88 40.19
N ARG A 4 50.20 32.91 40.37
CA ARG A 4 49.94 31.83 39.40
C ARG A 4 49.12 32.38 38.24
N ILE A 5 49.69 32.40 37.04
CA ILE A 5 48.98 32.68 35.79
C ILE A 5 48.35 31.37 35.31
N LEU A 6 47.01 31.33 35.26
CA LEU A 6 46.24 30.23 34.70
C LEU A 6 46.14 30.45 33.17
N LEU A 7 46.86 29.67 32.37
CA LEU A 7 46.61 29.59 30.92
C LEU A 7 45.36 28.73 30.69
N ALA A 8 44.27 29.34 30.24
CA ALA A 8 43.12 28.63 29.71
C ALA A 8 43.32 28.42 28.20
N THR A 9 43.70 27.22 27.80
CA THR A 9 43.74 26.80 26.39
C THR A 9 42.33 26.47 25.90
N LEU A 10 41.81 27.31 25.02
CA LEU A 10 40.53 27.12 24.33
C LEU A 10 40.69 26.03 23.25
N PHE A 11 40.24 24.81 23.54
CA PHE A 11 40.14 23.74 22.54
C PHE A 11 38.88 23.99 21.70
N ILE A 12 39.03 24.57 20.51
CA ILE A 12 37.95 24.62 19.53
C ILE A 12 37.84 23.22 18.92
N LEU A 13 36.87 22.45 19.42
CA LEU A 13 36.47 21.18 18.83
C LEU A 13 35.82 21.49 17.47
N GLN A 14 36.60 21.45 16.39
CA GLN A 14 36.04 21.37 15.04
C GLN A 14 35.39 20.00 14.89
N CYS A 15 34.12 19.89 15.30
CA CYS A 15 33.24 18.87 14.77
C CYS A 15 33.01 19.19 13.29
N ALA A 16 33.95 18.76 12.43
CA ALA A 16 33.61 18.51 11.05
C ALA A 16 32.67 17.30 11.06
N SER A 17 31.37 17.55 11.21
CA SER A 17 30.37 16.60 10.76
C SER A 17 30.62 16.42 9.27
N ALA A 18 31.32 15.35 8.90
CA ALA A 18 31.24 14.84 7.55
C ALA A 18 29.74 14.60 7.33
N LEU A 19 29.08 15.53 6.63
CA LEU A 19 27.79 15.25 6.02
C LEU A 19 28.02 13.94 5.26
N PRO A 20 27.22 12.87 5.50
CA PRO A 20 27.30 11.73 4.62
C PRO A 20 27.16 12.31 3.21
N ALA A 21 28.15 12.07 2.35
CA ALA A 21 27.99 12.38 0.94
C ALA A 21 26.67 11.71 0.56
N LEU A 22 25.65 12.50 0.23
CA LEU A 22 24.35 11.97 -0.19
C LEU A 22 24.69 11.12 -1.41
N ASN A 23 24.64 9.79 -1.27
CA ASN A 23 24.77 8.91 -2.41
C ASN A 23 23.63 9.29 -3.37
N SER A 24 24.00 9.89 -4.49
CA SER A 24 23.09 10.28 -5.56
C SER A 24 23.35 9.36 -6.74
N SER A 25 22.45 8.42 -6.95
CA SER A 25 22.44 7.55 -8.11
C SER A 25 21.00 7.39 -8.57
N ILE A 26 20.79 7.36 -9.88
CA ILE A 26 19.52 7.01 -10.52
C ILE A 26 19.80 5.86 -11.48
N GLU A 27 18.99 4.81 -11.39
CA GLU A 27 18.95 3.72 -12.34
C GLU A 27 17.61 3.67 -13.05
N THR A 28 17.64 3.84 -14.37
CA THR A 28 16.48 3.71 -15.26
C THR A 28 16.63 2.48 -16.12
N TYR A 29 15.51 1.85 -16.46
CA TYR A 29 15.50 0.61 -17.23
C TYR A 29 15.13 0.85 -18.69
N ASN A 30 15.78 0.09 -19.57
CA ASN A 30 15.39 0.05 -20.97
C ASN A 30 14.00 -0.55 -21.10
N PHE A 31 13.16 0.09 -21.92
CA PHE A 31 11.85 -0.43 -22.21
C PHE A 31 11.96 -1.71 -23.07
N PRO A 32 11.37 -2.84 -22.64
CA PRO A 32 11.46 -4.11 -23.35
C PRO A 32 10.68 -4.08 -24.66
N GLU A 33 11.22 -4.72 -25.70
CA GLU A 33 10.53 -4.88 -26.97
C GLU A 33 9.27 -5.76 -26.80
N GLY A 34 8.18 -5.41 -27.47
CA GLY A 34 6.92 -6.16 -27.43
C GLY A 34 5.91 -5.72 -26.38
N LEU A 35 6.21 -4.70 -25.56
CA LEU A 35 5.23 -4.04 -24.69
C LEU A 35 4.74 -2.70 -25.25
N ASP A 36 3.55 -2.28 -24.80
CA ASP A 36 2.97 -0.98 -25.16
C ASP A 36 3.41 0.11 -24.19
N ARG A 37 3.92 1.21 -24.74
CA ARG A 37 4.24 2.41 -23.97
C ARG A 37 2.96 3.16 -23.62
N ALA A 38 2.90 3.68 -22.40
CA ALA A 38 1.92 4.72 -22.08
C ALA A 38 2.36 6.06 -22.69
N HIS A 39 1.38 6.86 -23.11
CA HIS A 39 1.63 8.16 -23.75
C HIS A 39 1.06 9.35 -22.96
N SER A 40 0.22 9.08 -21.95
CA SER A 40 -0.42 10.11 -21.12
C SER A 40 0.59 10.98 -20.36
N TYR A 41 1.76 10.43 -20.02
CA TYR A 41 2.76 11.09 -19.20
C TYR A 41 4.17 11.01 -19.80
N GLY A 42 4.89 12.13 -19.81
CA GLY A 42 6.34 12.17 -20.00
C GLY A 42 7.04 12.37 -18.67
N ILE A 43 8.07 11.58 -18.38
CA ILE A 43 8.68 11.53 -17.04
C ILE A 43 10.17 11.84 -17.16
N GLN A 44 10.60 12.86 -16.41
CA GLN A 44 11.99 13.18 -16.21
C GLN A 44 12.32 13.18 -14.72
N VAL A 45 13.48 12.63 -14.39
CA VAL A 45 14.02 12.60 -13.03
C VAL A 45 15.44 13.13 -13.03
N LYS A 46 15.80 13.87 -11.99
CA LYS A 46 17.16 14.40 -11.82
C LYS A 46 17.55 14.44 -10.36
N GLN A 47 18.86 14.49 -10.12
CA GLN A 47 19.43 14.82 -8.82
C GLN A 47 20.30 16.07 -8.94
N SER A 48 20.91 16.49 -7.83
CA SER A 48 21.86 17.60 -7.79
C SER A 48 23.08 17.37 -8.69
N THR A 49 23.41 16.11 -8.96
CA THR A 49 24.45 15.65 -9.88
C THR A 49 23.89 14.59 -10.85
N GLY A 50 24.59 14.28 -11.94
CA GLY A 50 24.21 13.18 -12.86
C GLY A 50 23.34 13.59 -14.05
N GLY A 51 22.73 14.79 -14.02
CA GLY A 51 21.92 15.31 -15.13
C GLY A 51 20.46 14.87 -15.07
N VAL A 52 19.76 14.98 -16.20
CA VAL A 52 18.34 14.61 -16.32
C VAL A 52 18.23 13.26 -17.02
N HIS A 53 17.48 12.36 -16.41
CA HIS A 53 17.16 11.04 -16.96
C HIS A 53 15.69 11.02 -17.40
N THR A 54 15.42 10.37 -18.53
CA THR A 54 14.04 10.09 -18.97
C THR A 54 13.65 8.72 -18.44
N VAL A 55 12.45 8.61 -17.86
CA VAL A 55 11.87 7.34 -17.42
C VAL A 55 10.73 6.97 -18.36
N GLU A 56 10.76 5.74 -18.85
CA GLU A 56 9.71 5.23 -19.74
C GLU A 56 8.51 4.73 -18.94
N SER A 57 7.31 4.99 -19.45
CA SER A 57 6.05 4.54 -18.85
C SER A 57 5.42 3.42 -19.66
N TYR A 58 4.87 2.46 -18.94
CA TYR A 58 4.16 1.29 -19.42
C TYR A 58 2.66 1.53 -19.35
N SER A 59 1.93 1.03 -20.36
CA SER A 59 0.47 1.01 -20.32
C SER A 59 -0.04 -0.17 -19.50
N ALA A 60 -1.04 0.07 -18.67
CA ALA A 60 -1.81 -0.98 -18.01
C ALA A 60 -3.31 -0.71 -18.15
N ILE A 61 -4.09 -1.78 -18.22
CA ILE A 61 -5.55 -1.71 -18.30
C ILE A 61 -6.12 -2.05 -16.93
N VAL A 62 -7.02 -1.20 -16.43
CA VAL A 62 -7.82 -1.44 -15.24
C VAL A 62 -9.28 -1.56 -15.64
N SER A 63 -10.04 -2.36 -14.89
CA SER A 63 -11.45 -2.61 -15.19
C SER A 63 -12.36 -2.05 -14.10
N GLU A 64 -13.38 -1.32 -14.51
CA GLU A 64 -14.50 -0.90 -13.67
C GLU A 64 -15.74 -1.74 -14.02
N VAL A 65 -16.46 -2.24 -13.03
CA VAL A 65 -17.75 -2.89 -13.27
C VAL A 65 -18.85 -1.86 -13.54
N ASP A 66 -19.58 -2.04 -14.64
CA ASP A 66 -20.87 -1.39 -14.87
C ASP A 66 -21.98 -2.25 -14.24
N THR A 67 -22.50 -1.80 -13.11
CA THR A 67 -23.55 -2.52 -12.36
C THR A 67 -24.92 -2.51 -13.06
N THR A 68 -25.10 -1.71 -14.12
CA THR A 68 -26.34 -1.66 -14.91
C THR A 68 -26.31 -2.69 -16.02
N SER A 69 -25.22 -2.76 -16.78
CA SER A 69 -25.10 -3.70 -17.91
C SER A 69 -24.45 -5.04 -17.55
N GLY A 70 -23.75 -5.12 -16.41
CA GLY A 70 -22.97 -6.28 -15.98
C GLY A 70 -21.64 -6.48 -16.71
N LYS A 71 -21.20 -5.49 -17.51
CA LYS A 71 -19.94 -5.54 -18.26
C LYS A 71 -18.80 -4.84 -17.52
N GLY A 72 -17.57 -5.23 -17.84
CA GLY A 72 -16.39 -4.43 -17.49
C GLY A 72 -16.23 -3.26 -18.46
N ILE A 73 -15.93 -2.09 -17.93
CA ILE A 73 -15.45 -0.91 -18.63
C ILE A 73 -13.94 -0.89 -18.43
N GLU A 74 -13.19 -0.91 -19.52
CA GLU A 74 -11.74 -0.84 -19.46
C GLU A 74 -11.27 0.62 -19.51
N HIS A 75 -10.30 0.93 -18.66
CA HIS A 75 -9.62 2.21 -18.63
C HIS A 75 -8.12 1.99 -18.69
N ASN A 76 -7.38 2.92 -19.30
CA ASN A 76 -5.93 2.88 -19.31
C ASN A 76 -5.37 3.66 -18.13
N THR A 77 -4.32 3.13 -17.52
CA THR A 77 -3.46 3.81 -16.55
C THR A 77 -2.01 3.68 -16.99
N SER A 78 -1.17 4.59 -16.51
CA SER A 78 0.27 4.54 -16.73
C SER A 78 0.98 4.04 -15.47
N PHE A 79 2.04 3.25 -15.63
CA PHE A 79 3.01 3.05 -14.56
C PHE A 79 4.44 3.22 -15.06
N ALA A 80 5.36 3.59 -14.19
CA ALA A 80 6.78 3.64 -14.49
C ALA A 80 7.59 3.21 -13.28
N LEU A 81 8.83 2.78 -13.52
CA LEU A 81 9.75 2.37 -12.48
C LEU A 81 11.17 2.85 -12.73
N PHE A 82 11.84 3.24 -11.66
CA PHE A 82 13.25 3.59 -11.62
C PHE A 82 13.73 3.51 -10.17
N ASP A 83 15.00 3.20 -9.97
CA ASP A 83 15.59 3.11 -8.64
C ASP A 83 16.52 4.29 -8.40
N PHE A 84 16.65 4.71 -7.14
CA PHE A 84 17.55 5.80 -6.79
C PHE A 84 18.01 5.75 -5.34
N GLU A 85 19.10 6.46 -5.06
CA GLU A 85 19.59 6.70 -3.70
C GLU A 85 19.45 8.17 -3.33
N GLY A 86 19.24 8.46 -2.05
CA GLY A 86 19.07 9.84 -1.57
C GLY A 86 17.77 10.47 -2.05
N SER A 87 17.82 11.72 -2.51
CA SER A 87 16.64 12.49 -2.94
C SER A 87 16.64 12.74 -4.45
N ALA A 88 15.46 12.76 -5.08
CA ALA A 88 15.29 12.97 -6.51
C ALA A 88 14.17 13.98 -6.81
N ASP A 89 14.40 14.84 -7.80
CA ASP A 89 13.41 15.77 -8.32
C ASP A 89 12.75 15.17 -9.56
N LEU A 90 11.42 15.13 -9.57
CA LEU A 90 10.61 14.67 -10.67
C LEU A 90 9.96 15.84 -11.42
N ILE A 91 9.95 15.72 -12.73
CA ILE A 91 9.29 16.62 -13.68
C ILE A 91 8.41 15.74 -14.57
N VAL A 92 7.11 15.76 -14.32
CA VAL A 92 6.11 14.94 -15.01
C VAL A 92 5.28 15.84 -15.91
N THR A 93 5.27 15.57 -17.21
CA THR A 93 4.46 16.30 -18.19
C THR A 93 3.22 15.49 -18.53
N TYR A 94 2.02 16.06 -18.36
CA TYR A 94 0.78 15.45 -18.79
C TYR A 94 0.48 15.83 -20.25
N ASN A 95 0.23 14.83 -21.09
CA ASN A 95 0.10 15.00 -22.55
C ASN A 95 -1.35 14.98 -23.05
N ASN A 96 -2.29 14.45 -22.26
CA ASN A 96 -3.68 14.26 -22.68
C ASN A 96 -4.56 15.52 -22.50
N GLY A 97 -4.02 16.62 -21.98
CA GLY A 97 -4.76 17.87 -21.86
C GLY A 97 -4.14 18.89 -20.90
N PRO A 98 -4.86 19.99 -20.61
CA PRO A 98 -4.42 20.97 -19.64
C PRO A 98 -4.48 20.40 -18.22
N VAL A 99 -3.50 20.76 -17.39
CA VAL A 99 -3.47 20.44 -15.96
C VAL A 99 -4.13 21.58 -15.19
N LYS A 100 -5.30 21.31 -14.59
CA LYS A 100 -6.03 22.23 -13.71
C LYS A 100 -5.63 22.03 -12.25
N SER A 101 -5.44 20.77 -11.87
CA SER A 101 -5.01 20.34 -10.54
C SER A 101 -4.14 19.10 -10.66
N ALA A 102 -3.26 18.91 -9.68
CA ALA A 102 -2.52 17.66 -9.53
C ALA A 102 -2.25 17.40 -8.05
N VAL A 103 -2.30 16.13 -7.65
CA VAL A 103 -1.94 15.66 -6.31
C VAL A 103 -0.95 14.50 -6.41
N ILE A 104 -0.11 14.34 -5.39
CA ILE A 104 0.78 13.20 -5.22
C ILE A 104 0.28 12.40 -4.03
N ARG A 105 -0.06 11.14 -4.27
CA ARG A 105 -0.58 10.23 -3.24
C ARG A 105 0.46 9.16 -2.93
N PRO A 106 0.54 8.65 -1.69
CA PRO A 106 -0.33 8.93 -0.55
C PRO A 106 -0.15 10.32 0.07
N TYR A 107 -1.24 10.90 0.58
CA TYR A 107 -1.23 12.18 1.30
C TYR A 107 -0.40 12.12 2.58
N SER A 108 -0.22 10.93 3.17
CA SER A 108 0.62 10.69 4.34
C SER A 108 2.07 11.13 4.13
N TYR A 109 2.56 11.20 2.88
CA TYR A 109 3.92 11.65 2.57
C TYR A 109 4.07 13.17 2.58
N GLY A 110 2.97 13.93 2.61
CA GLY A 110 3.00 15.40 2.64
C GLY A 110 3.61 16.06 1.40
N ILE A 111 3.71 15.33 0.28
CA ILE A 111 4.31 15.83 -0.96
C ILE A 111 3.33 16.80 -1.63
N LYS A 112 3.76 18.05 -1.79
CA LYS A 112 2.99 19.09 -2.50
C LYS A 112 3.61 19.34 -3.87
N PRO A 113 2.93 18.98 -4.97
CA PRO A 113 3.46 19.27 -6.29
C PRO A 113 3.31 20.75 -6.65
N THR A 114 4.15 21.21 -7.57
CA THR A 114 4.01 22.49 -8.26
C THR A 114 3.50 22.22 -9.67
N VAL A 115 2.43 22.91 -10.07
CA VAL A 115 1.89 22.83 -11.43
C VAL A 115 2.31 24.08 -12.22
N LYS A 116 2.90 23.88 -13.40
CA LYS A 116 3.22 24.95 -14.36
C LYS A 116 2.90 24.50 -15.77
N GLY A 117 1.87 25.09 -16.39
CA GLY A 117 1.39 24.65 -17.69
C GLY A 117 0.85 23.23 -17.59
N ASN A 118 1.41 22.29 -18.37
CA ASN A 118 1.08 20.87 -18.31
C ASN A 118 2.09 20.05 -17.50
N THR A 119 3.00 20.69 -16.79
CA THR A 119 4.04 20.02 -16.00
C THR A 119 3.68 20.04 -14.51
N VAL A 120 3.82 18.88 -13.88
CA VAL A 120 3.72 18.63 -12.44
C VAL A 120 5.13 18.32 -11.93
N SER A 121 5.64 19.10 -10.98
CA SER A 121 6.97 18.90 -10.40
C SER A 121 6.91 18.70 -8.90
N PHE A 122 7.69 17.75 -8.38
CA PHE A 122 7.78 17.42 -6.95
C PHE A 122 9.10 16.69 -6.66
N SER A 123 9.42 16.50 -5.39
CA SER A 123 10.63 15.80 -4.97
C SER A 123 10.30 14.61 -4.07
N LEU A 124 11.07 13.54 -4.19
CA LEU A 124 11.10 12.43 -3.26
C LEU A 124 12.40 12.52 -2.46
N ASP A 125 12.31 12.42 -1.14
CA ASP A 125 13.46 12.47 -0.23
C ASP A 125 14.19 11.12 -0.10
N ARG A 126 13.49 10.03 -0.46
CA ARG A 126 13.94 8.64 -0.55
C ARG A 126 13.03 7.86 -1.52
N PRO A 127 13.42 6.66 -1.97
CA PRO A 127 12.55 5.78 -2.72
C PRO A 127 11.27 5.44 -1.96
N ARG A 128 10.13 5.63 -2.62
CA ARG A 128 8.79 5.28 -2.16
C ARG A 128 7.80 5.39 -3.31
N ASN A 129 6.86 4.45 -3.35
CA ASN A 129 5.85 4.40 -4.41
C ASN A 129 4.85 5.56 -4.26
N VAL A 130 4.51 6.22 -5.37
CA VAL A 130 3.54 7.32 -5.39
C VAL A 130 2.62 7.24 -6.60
N VAL A 131 1.44 7.83 -6.49
CA VAL A 131 0.53 8.06 -7.62
C VAL A 131 0.49 9.55 -7.94
N VAL A 132 0.78 9.91 -9.19
CA VAL A 132 0.53 11.25 -9.73
C VAL A 132 -0.88 11.25 -10.32
N GLN A 133 -1.77 12.03 -9.71
CA GLN A 133 -3.17 12.14 -10.11
C GLN A 133 -3.43 13.55 -10.63
N VAL A 134 -3.86 13.65 -11.89
CA VAL A 134 -4.13 14.93 -12.57
C VAL A 134 -5.65 15.11 -12.72
N ASN A 135 -6.14 16.33 -12.49
CA ASN A 135 -7.54 16.71 -12.71
C ASN A 135 -8.57 15.82 -12.00
N ASP A 136 -8.21 15.26 -10.85
CA ASP A 136 -8.99 14.28 -10.08
C ASP A 136 -9.36 13.00 -10.85
N ASP A 137 -8.72 12.75 -12.01
CA ASP A 137 -8.89 11.52 -12.77
C ASP A 137 -8.24 10.35 -12.03
N ILE A 138 -9.01 9.31 -11.79
CA ILE A 138 -8.61 8.12 -11.02
C ILE A 138 -8.19 6.95 -11.91
N PHE A 139 -8.36 7.08 -13.22
CA PHE A 139 -8.05 6.05 -14.21
C PHE A 139 -6.80 6.43 -15.00
N ASP A 140 -6.76 7.62 -15.61
CA ASP A 140 -5.59 8.12 -16.35
C ASP A 140 -4.53 8.70 -15.38
N THR A 141 -4.04 7.85 -14.47
CA THR A 141 -3.02 8.19 -13.47
C THR A 141 -1.64 7.70 -13.88
N LEU A 142 -0.60 8.22 -13.22
CA LEU A 142 0.75 7.66 -13.30
C LEU A 142 1.14 7.06 -11.94
N GLN A 143 1.32 5.75 -11.92
CA GLN A 143 1.84 5.01 -10.76
C GLN A 143 3.37 4.93 -10.89
N LEU A 144 4.09 5.50 -9.93
CA LEU A 144 5.55 5.47 -9.89
C LEU A 144 6.01 4.48 -8.83
N PHE A 145 6.73 3.46 -9.28
CA PHE A 145 7.37 2.49 -8.41
C PHE A 145 8.87 2.81 -8.32
N THR A 146 9.38 2.99 -7.11
CA THR A 146 10.80 3.32 -6.91
C THR A 146 11.37 2.52 -5.76
N ASN A 147 12.56 1.97 -5.94
CA ASN A 147 13.27 1.26 -4.89
C ASN A 147 14.64 1.89 -4.62
N ALA A 148 15.21 1.50 -3.48
CA ALA A 148 16.65 1.63 -3.26
C ALA A 148 17.37 0.70 -4.24
N ILE A 149 18.56 1.08 -4.67
CA ILE A 149 19.31 0.29 -5.67
C ILE A 149 19.70 -1.06 -5.05
N GLU A 150 19.38 -2.14 -5.74
CA GLU A 150 19.65 -3.50 -5.25
C GLU A 150 21.16 -3.74 -5.13
N THR A 151 21.62 -4.04 -3.93
CA THR A 151 23.04 -4.31 -3.65
C THR A 151 23.34 -5.78 -3.37
N ASP A 152 22.33 -6.58 -3.03
CA ASP A 152 22.43 -8.00 -2.70
C ASP A 152 21.86 -8.87 -3.83
N ILE A 153 22.37 -8.68 -5.04
CA ILE A 153 21.90 -9.41 -6.23
C ILE A 153 22.44 -10.84 -6.20
N PRO A 154 21.59 -11.88 -6.20
CA PRO A 154 22.05 -13.27 -6.24
C PRO A 154 22.86 -13.56 -7.50
N SER A 155 23.86 -14.43 -7.38
CA SER A 155 24.63 -14.87 -8.54
C SER A 155 23.71 -15.60 -9.53
N GLN A 156 23.67 -15.13 -10.77
CA GLN A 156 22.94 -15.79 -11.87
C GLN A 156 23.43 -17.22 -12.15
N ARG A 157 24.60 -17.61 -11.61
CA ARG A 157 25.19 -18.95 -11.74
C ARG A 157 24.89 -19.86 -10.54
N ASP A 158 24.21 -19.37 -9.51
CA ASP A 158 23.82 -20.19 -8.37
C ASP A 158 22.80 -21.26 -8.82
N PRO A 159 23.04 -22.56 -8.55
CA PRO A 159 22.12 -23.63 -8.97
C PRO A 159 20.73 -23.56 -8.32
N ASN A 160 20.54 -22.77 -7.26
CA ASN A 160 19.26 -22.55 -6.60
C ASN A 160 18.55 -21.27 -7.06
N VAL A 161 19.10 -20.54 -8.04
CA VAL A 161 18.52 -19.31 -8.57
C VAL A 161 17.91 -19.58 -9.95
N VAL A 162 16.63 -19.23 -10.10
CA VAL A 162 15.99 -19.14 -11.42
C VAL A 162 16.03 -17.67 -11.84
N TYR A 163 16.89 -17.35 -12.81
CA TYR A 163 17.08 -15.97 -13.28
C TYR A 163 16.24 -15.68 -14.52
N PHE A 164 15.46 -14.61 -14.46
CA PHE A 164 14.73 -14.04 -15.58
C PHE A 164 15.38 -12.72 -15.99
N GLY A 165 15.99 -12.69 -17.18
CA GLY A 165 16.62 -11.47 -17.71
C GLY A 165 15.60 -10.42 -18.16
N PRO A 166 16.05 -9.19 -18.44
CA PRO A 166 15.17 -8.14 -18.98
C PRO A 166 14.47 -8.60 -20.27
N GLY A 167 13.14 -8.47 -20.30
CA GLY A 167 12.32 -8.86 -21.44
C GLY A 167 11.01 -9.52 -21.04
N ILE A 168 10.34 -10.12 -22.02
CA ILE A 168 9.10 -10.88 -21.83
C ILE A 168 9.45 -12.36 -21.78
N ASP A 169 9.28 -13.00 -20.63
CA ASP A 169 9.34 -14.46 -20.51
C ASP A 169 7.95 -15.06 -20.74
N ASN A 170 7.82 -15.87 -21.79
CA ASN A 170 6.56 -16.54 -22.16
C ASN A 170 6.48 -17.99 -21.67
N GLY A 171 7.39 -18.41 -20.80
CA GLY A 171 7.54 -19.78 -20.30
C GLY A 171 7.92 -20.80 -21.37
N PRO A 172 8.07 -22.09 -21.00
CA PRO A 172 8.25 -23.17 -21.97
C PRO A 172 6.98 -23.33 -22.81
N SER A 173 7.15 -23.21 -24.13
CA SER A 173 6.10 -23.07 -25.16
C SER A 173 5.20 -24.29 -25.41
N SER A 174 5.00 -25.18 -24.45
CA SER A 174 4.16 -26.39 -24.63
C SER A 174 2.84 -26.42 -23.85
N LYS A 175 2.57 -25.50 -22.92
CA LYS A 175 1.25 -25.34 -22.26
C LYS A 175 1.03 -23.89 -21.79
N ASN A 176 0.42 -23.04 -22.62
CA ASN A 176 -0.07 -21.68 -22.28
C ASN A 176 0.87 -20.76 -21.45
N GLY A 177 2.18 -20.98 -21.43
CA GLY A 177 3.13 -20.13 -20.69
C GLY A 177 2.89 -20.03 -19.18
N THR A 178 2.09 -20.92 -18.59
CA THR A 178 1.70 -20.81 -17.17
C THR A 178 2.75 -21.49 -16.29
N LEU A 179 3.39 -20.72 -15.39
CA LEU A 179 4.15 -21.27 -14.27
C LEU A 179 3.17 -21.98 -13.33
N VAL A 180 3.16 -23.32 -13.36
CA VAL A 180 2.32 -24.12 -12.45
C VAL A 180 3.02 -24.22 -11.11
N ILE A 181 2.56 -23.43 -10.13
CA ILE A 181 2.84 -23.67 -8.72
C ILE A 181 1.76 -24.65 -8.21
N PRO A 182 2.10 -25.89 -7.86
CA PRO A 182 1.10 -26.85 -7.40
C PRO A 182 0.48 -26.40 -6.08
N SER A 183 -0.85 -26.26 -6.03
CA SER A 183 -1.57 -26.04 -4.78
C SER A 183 -1.78 -27.37 -4.03
N GLY A 184 -1.62 -27.34 -2.71
CA GLY A 184 -1.98 -28.45 -1.84
C GLY A 184 -3.47 -28.76 -1.95
N LYS A 185 -3.84 -30.06 -1.94
CA LYS A 185 -5.26 -30.50 -1.97
C LYS A 185 -5.93 -30.47 -0.59
N ALA A 186 -5.24 -30.01 0.46
CA ALA A 186 -5.74 -29.98 1.82
C ALA A 186 -6.15 -28.55 2.21
N PRO A 187 -7.17 -28.37 3.06
CA PRO A 187 -7.45 -27.06 3.66
C PRO A 187 -6.23 -26.57 4.42
N GLU A 188 -5.86 -25.32 4.17
CA GLU A 188 -4.66 -24.71 4.72
C GLU A 188 -4.94 -24.00 6.06
N THR A 189 -3.88 -23.83 6.84
CA THR A 189 -3.85 -22.88 7.95
C THR A 189 -2.83 -21.81 7.58
N MET A 190 -3.30 -20.58 7.34
CA MET A 190 -2.42 -19.43 7.19
C MET A 190 -2.13 -18.89 8.60
N ASP A 191 -0.86 -18.92 8.98
CA ASP A 191 -0.40 -18.61 10.33
C ASP A 191 0.79 -17.63 10.26
N GLY A 192 0.82 -16.63 11.15
CA GLY A 192 1.92 -15.67 11.25
C GLY A 192 1.94 -14.65 10.12
N ILE A 193 0.78 -14.16 9.70
CA ILE A 193 0.69 -13.14 8.63
C ILE A 193 1.08 -11.78 9.20
N THR A 194 1.99 -11.08 8.52
CA THR A 194 2.34 -9.68 8.84
C THR A 194 2.05 -8.77 7.65
N ILE A 195 1.23 -7.74 7.87
CA ILE A 195 0.96 -6.65 6.92
C ILE A 195 1.40 -5.36 7.61
N ARG A 196 2.34 -4.62 7.01
CA ARG A 196 2.85 -3.40 7.64
C ARG A 196 3.26 -2.31 6.67
N ASN A 197 3.14 -1.06 7.14
CA ASN A 197 3.50 0.14 6.39
C ASN A 197 2.80 0.22 5.03
N ILE A 198 1.47 0.26 5.05
CA ILE A 198 0.61 0.28 3.86
C ILE A 198 -0.18 1.59 3.80
N ASP A 199 -0.17 2.26 2.64
CA ASP A 199 -1.18 3.27 2.32
C ASP A 199 -2.23 2.69 1.37
N ILE A 200 -3.50 2.87 1.73
CA ILE A 200 -4.64 2.50 0.89
C ILE A 200 -5.26 3.78 0.37
N LEU A 201 -5.11 4.01 -0.93
CA LEU A 201 -5.51 5.26 -1.59
C LEU A 201 -6.98 5.27 -1.97
N ASP A 202 -7.54 4.15 -2.40
CA ASP A 202 -8.94 4.12 -2.84
C ASP A 202 -9.50 2.71 -2.71
N HIS A 203 -10.82 2.64 -2.69
CA HIS A 203 -11.60 1.43 -2.67
C HIS A 203 -12.97 1.71 -3.30
N ARG A 204 -13.35 0.87 -4.26
CA ARG A 204 -14.67 0.93 -4.90
C ARG A 204 -15.14 -0.48 -5.23
N GLU A 205 -15.75 -1.14 -4.26
CA GLU A 205 -16.33 -2.47 -4.44
C GLU A 205 -17.86 -2.40 -4.25
N PRO A 206 -18.67 -2.45 -5.33
CA PRO A 206 -20.12 -2.45 -5.22
C PRO A 206 -20.71 -3.70 -4.54
N GLN A 207 -20.00 -4.82 -4.55
CA GLN A 207 -20.47 -6.09 -3.99
C GLN A 207 -20.18 -6.14 -2.49
N MET A 208 -21.22 -5.96 -1.67
CA MET A 208 -21.12 -5.91 -0.19
C MET A 208 -20.36 -7.07 0.45
N TRP A 209 -20.38 -8.26 -0.16
CA TRP A 209 -19.67 -9.44 0.38
C TRP A 209 -18.15 -9.37 0.22
N TYR A 210 -17.66 -8.51 -0.67
CA TYR A 210 -16.26 -8.43 -1.07
C TYR A 210 -15.64 -7.04 -0.79
N GLN A 211 -16.39 -6.17 -0.11
CA GLN A 211 -15.88 -4.89 0.39
C GLN A 211 -14.84 -5.09 1.48
N GLY A 212 -13.97 -4.09 1.67
CA GLY A 212 -12.96 -4.06 2.73
C GLY A 212 -11.62 -3.56 2.21
N CYS A 213 -11.15 -2.42 2.70
CA CYS A 213 -9.76 -2.00 2.51
C CYS A 213 -8.79 -3.05 3.09
N ILE A 214 -9.17 -3.65 4.23
CA ILE A 214 -8.52 -4.83 4.78
C ILE A 214 -9.58 -5.93 4.97
N ALA A 215 -9.45 -7.03 4.24
CA ALA A 215 -10.38 -8.15 4.28
C ALA A 215 -9.68 -9.46 4.67
N ILE A 216 -10.26 -10.20 5.62
CA ILE A 216 -9.80 -11.53 6.04
C ILE A 216 -10.98 -12.48 5.91
N ASN A 217 -11.00 -13.28 4.85
CA ASN A 217 -12.19 -14.04 4.47
C ASN A 217 -11.88 -15.53 4.21
N PRO A 218 -11.56 -16.36 5.23
CA PRO A 218 -11.30 -17.77 5.01
C PRO A 218 -12.57 -18.51 4.56
N GLY A 219 -12.50 -19.14 3.40
CA GLY A 219 -13.45 -20.15 2.90
C GLY A 219 -12.77 -21.50 2.71
N ASP A 220 -13.47 -22.50 2.19
CA ASP A 220 -12.92 -23.82 1.82
C ASP A 220 -12.24 -24.56 2.96
N SER A 221 -12.82 -24.46 4.16
CA SER A 221 -12.25 -25.00 5.39
C SER A 221 -10.85 -24.47 5.72
N ASN A 222 -10.41 -23.37 5.12
CA ASN A 222 -9.16 -22.72 5.51
C ASN A 222 -9.31 -22.06 6.89
N LEU A 223 -8.20 -21.93 7.60
CA LEU A 223 -8.09 -21.20 8.85
C LEU A 223 -7.08 -20.06 8.66
N ILE A 224 -7.41 -18.88 9.19
CA ILE A 224 -6.45 -17.77 9.27
C ILE A 224 -6.24 -17.45 10.75
N GLN A 225 -4.98 -17.42 11.19
CA GLN A 225 -4.65 -17.12 12.58
C GLN A 225 -3.34 -16.32 12.73
N ASN A 226 -3.20 -15.64 13.86
CA ASN A 226 -2.00 -14.88 14.24
C ASN A 226 -1.63 -13.86 13.16
N VAL A 227 -2.53 -12.90 12.95
CA VAL A 227 -2.40 -11.84 11.96
C VAL A 227 -1.97 -10.56 12.65
N HIS A 228 -0.87 -9.98 12.20
CA HIS A 228 -0.34 -8.70 12.67
C HIS A 228 -0.45 -7.66 11.55
N ILE A 229 -1.30 -6.65 11.75
CA ILE A 229 -1.46 -5.52 10.85
C ILE A 229 -0.96 -4.28 11.58
N GLU A 230 0.02 -3.57 11.02
CA GLU A 230 0.65 -2.43 11.69
C GLU A 230 0.94 -1.27 10.75
N ASP A 231 0.76 -0.03 11.20
CA ASP A 231 1.08 1.17 10.43
C ASP A 231 0.38 1.17 9.06
N VAL A 232 -0.95 1.29 9.10
CA VAL A 232 -1.78 1.34 7.89
C VAL A 232 -2.55 2.63 7.84
N ARG A 233 -2.42 3.37 6.73
CA ARG A 233 -3.13 4.64 6.51
C ARG A 233 -4.12 4.46 5.37
N VAL A 234 -5.39 4.72 5.63
CA VAL A 234 -6.48 4.61 4.67
C VAL A 234 -7.01 6.01 4.41
N GLU A 235 -6.90 6.46 3.17
CA GLU A 235 -7.49 7.72 2.71
C GLU A 235 -9.01 7.57 2.51
N ASP A 236 -9.70 8.66 2.21
CA ASP A 236 -11.10 8.55 1.82
C ASP A 236 -11.20 7.81 0.49
N PHE A 237 -12.23 7.01 0.35
CA PHE A 237 -12.43 6.11 -0.79
C PHE A 237 -13.84 6.22 -1.33
N ARG A 238 -14.09 5.75 -2.55
CA ARG A 238 -15.38 6.01 -3.22
C ARG A 238 -16.53 5.14 -2.73
N LEU A 239 -16.29 3.86 -2.45
CA LEU A 239 -17.34 2.94 -2.02
C LEU A 239 -16.77 1.67 -1.39
N GLY A 240 -17.11 1.40 -0.13
CA GLY A 240 -16.90 0.09 0.47
C GLY A 240 -16.71 0.16 1.97
N GLN A 241 -15.97 -0.78 2.55
CA GLN A 241 -15.78 -0.92 3.99
C GLN A 241 -14.33 -0.68 4.37
N LEU A 242 -14.07 -0.15 5.57
CA LEU A 242 -12.71 -0.09 6.09
C LEU A 242 -12.18 -1.51 6.36
N LEU A 243 -12.97 -2.33 7.06
CA LEU A 243 -12.62 -3.70 7.45
C LEU A 243 -13.74 -4.69 7.11
N ASN A 244 -13.37 -5.88 6.65
CA ASN A 244 -14.30 -6.99 6.46
C ASN A 244 -13.68 -8.32 6.85
N PHE A 245 -13.95 -8.77 8.07
CA PHE A 245 -13.52 -10.08 8.56
C PHE A 245 -14.73 -11.00 8.60
N ARG A 246 -14.69 -12.08 7.81
CA ARG A 246 -15.84 -12.95 7.62
C ARG A 246 -15.39 -14.38 7.43
N VAL A 247 -15.92 -15.31 8.21
CA VAL A 247 -15.80 -16.73 7.86
C VAL A 247 -16.70 -16.98 6.66
N MET A 248 -16.09 -17.11 5.49
CA MET A 248 -16.78 -17.00 4.20
C MET A 248 -17.39 -18.34 3.80
N TYR A 249 -18.65 -18.30 3.36
CA TYR A 249 -19.27 -19.36 2.60
C TYR A 249 -20.13 -18.78 1.49
N ASN A 250 -19.53 -18.63 0.31
CA ASN A 250 -20.28 -18.41 -0.92
C ASN A 250 -20.33 -19.73 -1.69
N SER A 251 -21.50 -20.36 -1.79
CA SER A 251 -21.65 -21.67 -2.43
C SER A 251 -21.24 -21.72 -3.91
N LYS A 252 -21.08 -20.56 -4.57
CA LYS A 252 -20.54 -20.47 -5.93
C LYS A 252 -19.02 -20.67 -5.97
N TYR A 253 -18.30 -20.22 -4.94
CA TYR A 253 -16.84 -20.15 -4.92
C TYR A 253 -16.20 -21.07 -3.87
N ASN A 254 -16.97 -21.48 -2.86
CA ASN A 254 -16.49 -22.29 -1.76
C ASN A 254 -17.23 -23.63 -1.70
N THR A 255 -16.45 -24.67 -1.49
CA THR A 255 -16.89 -26.03 -1.17
C THR A 255 -17.40 -26.16 0.27
N SER A 256 -16.90 -25.31 1.18
CA SER A 256 -17.27 -25.30 2.61
C SER A 256 -16.97 -23.94 3.25
N PRO A 257 -17.60 -23.58 4.38
CA PRO A 257 -17.17 -22.43 5.17
C PRO A 257 -15.73 -22.59 5.67
N GLY A 258 -15.03 -21.48 5.91
CA GLY A 258 -13.76 -21.48 6.64
C GLY A 258 -13.89 -22.06 8.04
N ARG A 259 -12.75 -22.36 8.67
CA ARG A 259 -12.67 -22.87 10.05
C ARG A 259 -12.66 -21.77 11.11
N GLY A 260 -12.39 -20.52 10.74
CA GLY A 260 -12.39 -19.38 11.67
C GLY A 260 -11.35 -18.33 11.33
N ILE A 261 -11.37 -17.24 12.10
CA ILE A 261 -10.34 -16.19 12.13
C ILE A 261 -9.92 -16.03 13.60
N ARG A 262 -8.62 -16.10 13.89
CA ARG A 262 -8.13 -16.08 15.29
C ARG A 262 -6.95 -15.15 15.49
N ASN A 263 -6.92 -14.42 16.60
CA ASN A 263 -5.77 -13.63 17.04
C ASN A 263 -5.33 -12.62 15.97
N VAL A 264 -6.18 -11.63 15.71
CA VAL A 264 -5.87 -10.51 14.80
C VAL A 264 -5.49 -9.31 15.65
N TYR A 265 -4.26 -8.84 15.47
CA TYR A 265 -3.73 -7.66 16.13
C TYR A 265 -3.56 -6.55 15.09
N VAL A 266 -4.24 -5.43 15.30
CA VAL A 266 -4.22 -4.27 14.41
C VAL A 266 -3.69 -3.07 15.18
N LYS A 267 -2.49 -2.60 14.85
CA LYS A 267 -1.83 -1.48 15.50
C LYS A 267 -1.67 -0.29 14.55
N ASP A 268 -1.93 0.91 15.04
CA ASP A 268 -1.72 2.17 14.29
C ASP A 268 -2.44 2.19 12.93
N LEU A 269 -3.68 1.68 12.89
CA LEU A 269 -4.58 1.85 11.74
C LEU A 269 -5.23 3.23 11.80
N VAL A 270 -5.05 4.00 10.73
CA VAL A 270 -5.62 5.34 10.59
C VAL A 270 -6.55 5.37 9.38
N TYR A 271 -7.79 5.81 9.56
CA TYR A 271 -8.72 6.12 8.47
C TYR A 271 -9.09 7.60 8.48
N ASN A 272 -8.88 8.28 7.35
CA ASN A 272 -9.26 9.67 7.14
C ASN A 272 -10.23 9.77 5.97
N GLY A 273 -11.53 9.68 6.25
CA GLY A 273 -12.56 9.69 5.23
C GLY A 273 -13.98 9.69 5.77
N SER A 274 -14.94 9.75 4.84
CA SER A 274 -16.36 9.95 5.13
C SER A 274 -17.29 8.99 4.39
N HIS A 275 -16.75 8.16 3.48
CA HIS A 275 -17.53 7.29 2.60
C HIS A 275 -17.51 5.80 3.00
N ALA A 276 -16.90 5.45 4.13
CA ALA A 276 -16.91 4.07 4.63
C ALA A 276 -18.32 3.60 5.00
N ASN A 277 -18.77 2.53 4.34
CA ASN A 277 -19.85 1.69 4.86
C ASN A 277 -19.41 1.03 6.17
N PRO A 278 -20.38 0.57 6.99
CA PRO A 278 -20.06 -0.13 8.21
C PRO A 278 -19.16 -1.35 7.97
N SER A 279 -18.07 -1.46 8.73
CA SER A 279 -17.18 -2.62 8.74
C SER A 279 -17.92 -3.86 9.22
N LEU A 280 -17.56 -5.04 8.71
CA LEU A 280 -18.25 -6.30 9.03
C LEU A 280 -17.34 -7.32 9.67
N PHE A 281 -17.79 -7.87 10.79
CA PHE A 281 -17.15 -8.94 11.55
C PHE A 281 -18.15 -10.07 11.72
N LEU A 282 -18.00 -11.15 10.96
CA LEU A 282 -19.02 -12.18 10.84
C LEU A 282 -18.42 -13.58 10.99
N GLY A 283 -18.58 -14.18 12.16
CA GLY A 283 -18.40 -15.63 12.32
C GLY A 283 -19.53 -16.39 11.64
N TYR A 284 -19.30 -17.65 11.29
CA TYR A 284 -20.27 -18.46 10.56
C TYR A 284 -21.22 -19.21 11.50
N ASP A 285 -20.66 -19.83 12.53
CA ASP A 285 -21.38 -20.52 13.61
C ASP A 285 -20.47 -20.56 14.87
N LYS A 286 -20.97 -21.20 15.94
CA LYS A 286 -20.25 -21.34 17.21
C LYS A 286 -18.86 -22.01 17.10
N ASP A 287 -18.67 -22.91 16.14
CA ASP A 287 -17.43 -23.67 15.96
C ASP A 287 -16.50 -22.99 14.92
N ARG A 288 -17.05 -22.08 14.12
CA ARG A 288 -16.41 -21.33 13.03
C ARG A 288 -16.52 -19.83 13.28
N ASN A 289 -15.97 -19.42 14.41
CA ASN A 289 -16.06 -18.06 14.94
C ASN A 289 -14.93 -17.14 14.46
N ILE A 290 -15.06 -15.87 14.81
CA ILE A 290 -13.95 -14.90 14.84
C ILE A 290 -13.61 -14.69 16.31
N SER A 291 -12.35 -14.89 16.70
CA SER A 291 -11.94 -14.75 18.10
C SER A 291 -10.66 -13.93 18.24
N ASN A 292 -10.63 -13.10 19.28
CA ASN A 292 -9.48 -12.29 19.70
C ASN A 292 -9.02 -11.32 18.61
N VAL A 293 -9.79 -10.26 18.39
CA VAL A 293 -9.37 -9.13 17.56
C VAL A 293 -9.04 -7.96 18.48
N THR A 294 -7.83 -7.45 18.39
CA THR A 294 -7.39 -6.30 19.19
C THR A 294 -6.96 -5.17 18.29
N PHE A 295 -7.55 -3.99 18.50
CA PHE A 295 -7.10 -2.73 17.93
C PHE A 295 -6.26 -1.98 18.97
N VAL A 296 -5.11 -1.49 18.52
CA VAL A 296 -4.21 -0.63 19.30
C VAL A 296 -4.02 0.66 18.51
N ASN A 297 -4.32 1.81 19.13
CA ASN A 297 -4.17 3.13 18.52
C ASN A 297 -4.98 3.31 17.21
N LEU A 298 -6.15 2.69 17.11
CA LEU A 298 -7.06 2.91 15.97
C LEU A 298 -7.53 4.37 15.96
N GLN A 299 -7.33 5.04 14.84
CA GLN A 299 -7.76 6.43 14.65
C GLN A 299 -8.72 6.56 13.46
N VAL A 300 -9.85 7.22 13.66
CA VAL A 300 -10.79 7.58 12.60
C VAL A 300 -11.02 9.08 12.62
N ASN A 301 -10.65 9.76 11.53
CA ASN A 301 -10.76 11.22 11.38
C ASN A 301 -10.14 11.98 12.58
N GLY A 302 -8.94 11.54 13.01
CA GLY A 302 -8.22 12.11 14.15
C GLY A 302 -8.76 11.73 15.53
N LYS A 303 -9.84 10.95 15.62
CA LYS A 303 -10.38 10.44 16.88
C LYS A 303 -9.76 9.08 17.21
N LEU A 304 -9.10 8.99 18.36
CA LEU A 304 -8.66 7.73 18.95
C LEU A 304 -9.87 6.90 19.41
N ILE A 305 -9.88 5.63 19.06
CA ILE A 305 -10.96 4.69 19.35
C ILE A 305 -10.48 3.72 20.43
N ASP A 306 -11.09 3.82 21.61
CA ASP A 306 -10.65 3.09 22.81
C ASP A 306 -11.84 2.68 23.68
N ASP A 307 -11.72 1.55 24.37
CA ASP A 307 -12.77 1.04 25.25
C ASP A 307 -13.04 1.96 26.46
N ASN A 308 -12.06 2.73 26.91
CA ASN A 308 -12.14 3.67 28.02
C ASN A 308 -12.46 5.12 27.58
N MET A 309 -12.62 5.38 26.28
CA MET A 309 -12.96 6.73 25.82
C MET A 309 -14.37 7.14 26.30
N ALA A 310 -14.61 8.44 26.47
CA ALA A 310 -15.93 8.94 26.84
C ALA A 310 -17.00 8.57 25.77
N LYS A 311 -18.01 7.81 26.18
CA LYS A 311 -19.18 7.43 25.37
C LYS A 311 -20.38 7.07 26.28
N PRO A 312 -21.63 7.12 25.77
CA PRO A 312 -22.77 6.59 26.51
C PRO A 312 -22.58 5.13 26.87
N SER A 313 -23.03 4.70 28.06
CA SER A 313 -22.77 3.35 28.57
C SER A 313 -23.44 2.22 27.78
N TRP A 314 -24.42 2.55 26.95
CA TRP A 314 -25.14 1.60 26.09
C TRP A 314 -24.62 1.57 24.64
N TYR A 315 -23.57 2.34 24.32
CA TYR A 315 -22.89 2.29 23.03
C TYR A 315 -21.70 1.34 23.11
N TYR A 316 -21.51 0.54 22.07
CA TYR A 316 -20.28 -0.22 21.89
C TYR A 316 -19.17 0.71 21.40
N THR A 317 -17.91 0.39 21.71
CA THR A 317 -16.76 1.12 21.15
C THR A 317 -16.76 1.05 19.61
N ALA A 318 -17.16 -0.09 19.06
CA ALA A 318 -17.34 -0.34 17.63
C ALA A 318 -18.32 0.64 16.95
N ASP A 319 -19.25 1.27 17.68
CA ASP A 319 -20.18 2.24 17.07
C ASP A 319 -19.47 3.53 16.61
N PHE A 320 -18.26 3.80 17.11
CA PHE A 320 -17.45 4.96 16.74
C PHE A 320 -16.54 4.73 15.54
N VAL A 321 -16.50 3.49 15.04
CA VAL A 321 -15.97 3.11 13.73
C VAL A 321 -17.03 2.22 13.13
N PRO A 322 -18.13 2.77 12.57
CA PRO A 322 -19.36 2.03 12.31
C PRO A 322 -19.07 0.58 11.90
N MET A 323 -19.29 -0.35 12.82
CA MET A 323 -18.83 -1.74 12.71
C MET A 323 -19.90 -2.64 13.30
N PHE A 324 -20.25 -3.67 12.55
CA PHE A 324 -21.17 -4.70 12.99
C PHE A 324 -20.42 -6.01 13.21
N ALA A 325 -20.52 -6.54 14.43
CA ALA A 325 -20.03 -7.86 14.81
C ALA A 325 -21.22 -8.76 15.18
N ASN A 326 -21.32 -9.95 14.60
CA ASN A 326 -22.40 -10.89 14.95
C ASN A 326 -22.09 -11.69 16.23
N GLU A 327 -23.04 -12.54 16.66
CA GLU A 327 -22.97 -13.33 17.88
C GLU A 327 -21.83 -14.37 17.92
N TYR A 328 -21.15 -14.60 16.79
CA TYR A 328 -20.01 -15.51 16.67
C TYR A 328 -18.67 -14.76 16.60
N VAL A 329 -18.64 -13.51 17.08
CA VAL A 329 -17.41 -12.72 17.25
C VAL A 329 -17.17 -12.54 18.74
N GLU A 330 -16.02 -13.02 19.21
CA GLU A 330 -15.64 -13.01 20.62
C GLU A 330 -14.29 -12.29 20.81
N GLY A 331 -14.15 -11.51 21.89
CA GLY A 331 -12.88 -10.86 22.22
C GLY A 331 -12.48 -9.75 21.25
N LEU A 332 -13.40 -8.84 20.93
CA LEU A 332 -13.13 -7.61 20.18
C LEU A 332 -12.76 -6.49 21.16
N ASN A 333 -11.49 -6.06 21.15
CA ASN A 333 -10.95 -5.10 22.12
C ASN A 333 -10.36 -3.87 21.42
N PHE A 334 -10.49 -2.69 22.03
CA PHE A 334 -9.93 -1.43 21.54
C PHE A 334 -9.12 -0.76 22.65
N THR A 335 -7.83 -0.59 22.41
CA THR A 335 -6.88 -0.09 23.40
C THR A 335 -5.97 0.98 22.80
N HIS A 336 -5.25 1.69 23.66
CA HIS A 336 -4.10 2.51 23.31
C HIS A 336 -2.93 2.13 24.20
N GLU A 337 -1.71 2.25 23.68
CA GLU A 337 -0.50 2.17 24.50
C GLU A 337 -0.34 3.48 25.30
N GLN A 338 0.03 3.39 26.58
CA GLN A 338 0.42 4.54 27.41
C GLN A 338 1.86 4.99 27.12
#